data_AF-A0A656GIL4-F1
#
_entry.id   AF-A0A656GIL4-F1
#
_cell.length_a   1.000
_cell.length_b   1.000
_cell.length_c   1.000
_cell.angle_alpha   90.00
_cell.angle_beta   90.00
_cell.angle_gamma   90.00
#
_symmetry.space_group_name_H-M   'P 1'
#
loop_
_entity.id
_entity.type
_entity.pdbx_description
1 polymer ?
#
loop_
_entity_poly.entity_id
_entity_poly.type
_entity_poly.pdbx_seq_one_letter_code
_entity_poly.pdbx_strand_id
1 'polypeptide(L)'
;MPPAVIATPLSQLNLPPHIDLQYLASVKGTLDVPHRLTSDGADASGAARWVAADGVKVGTKVRVRTFTYNALNNSYEFIRDGESTPALIWTPIAQPADSSTSSPAGPPALPKDPGNVVTPFVPELEAYPAIDRDDPDDYILISPIDSGLPNSYLLFKDPRSIPGVASGYGEAVTGVWLGDRTRAEGASIPTHIADQLRGRRFGDFASLRKATWIAVADDPELGKL
;
A
#
# COMPACT_ATOMS: atom_id res chain seq x y z
N MET A 1 8.68 -5.91 8.00
CA MET A 1 7.29 -5.91 8.51
C MET A 1 6.40 -5.91 7.29
N PRO A 2 5.39 -6.81 7.21
CA PRO A 2 4.48 -6.82 6.08
C PRO A 2 3.76 -5.47 5.98
N PRO A 3 3.35 -5.04 4.77
CA PRO A 3 2.56 -3.84 4.60
C PRO A 3 1.28 -3.97 5.43
N ALA A 4 0.98 -2.95 6.24
CA ALA A 4 -0.29 -2.91 6.94
C ALA A 4 -1.40 -2.69 5.89
N VAL A 5 -2.30 -3.67 5.79
CA VAL A 5 -3.46 -3.64 4.90
C VAL A 5 -4.71 -3.61 5.76
N ILE A 6 -5.68 -2.79 5.36
CA ILE A 6 -7.02 -2.80 5.95
C ILE A 6 -7.95 -3.44 4.92
N ALA A 7 -8.67 -4.47 5.35
CA ALA A 7 -9.64 -5.19 4.53
C ALA A 7 -11.03 -5.06 5.12
N THR A 8 -12.03 -4.79 4.28
CA THR A 8 -13.45 -4.76 4.66
C THR A 8 -14.26 -5.57 3.66
N PRO A 9 -15.35 -6.24 4.08
CA PRO A 9 -16.25 -6.92 3.14
C PRO A 9 -16.81 -5.93 2.11
N LEU A 10 -16.76 -6.28 0.82
CA LEU A 10 -17.23 -5.43 -0.26
C LEU A 10 -18.73 -5.09 -0.15
N SER A 11 -19.50 -5.93 0.53
CA SER A 11 -20.93 -5.70 0.79
C SER A 11 -21.21 -4.38 1.52
N GLN A 12 -20.23 -3.80 2.22
CA GLN A 12 -20.38 -2.49 2.87
C GLN A 12 -20.54 -1.32 1.88
N LEU A 13 -20.10 -1.45 0.63
CA LEU A 13 -20.22 -0.39 -0.37
C LEU A 13 -21.60 -0.34 -1.04
N ASN A 14 -22.47 -1.34 -0.82
CA ASN A 14 -23.80 -1.44 -1.45
C ASN A 14 -23.76 -1.20 -2.98
N LEU A 15 -22.83 -1.87 -3.66
CA LEU A 15 -22.66 -1.74 -5.11
C LEU A 15 -23.90 -2.23 -5.87
N PRO A 16 -24.23 -1.63 -7.03
CA PRO A 16 -25.30 -2.09 -7.90
C PRO A 16 -25.17 -3.60 -8.25
N PRO A 17 -26.27 -4.37 -8.19
CA PRO A 17 -26.22 -5.84 -8.30
C PRO A 17 -25.87 -6.37 -9.69
N HIS A 18 -25.89 -5.51 -10.71
CA HIS A 18 -25.68 -5.88 -12.12
C HIS A 18 -24.25 -5.62 -12.61
N ILE A 19 -23.34 -5.23 -11.71
CA ILE A 19 -21.94 -5.01 -12.08
C ILE A 19 -21.23 -6.37 -12.16
N ASP A 20 -20.71 -6.69 -13.34
CA ASP A 20 -19.87 -7.88 -13.54
C ASP A 20 -18.44 -7.63 -13.03
N LEU A 21 -18.27 -7.82 -11.72
CA LEU A 21 -16.99 -7.67 -11.04
C LEU A 21 -15.95 -8.71 -11.52
N GLN A 22 -16.40 -9.89 -11.95
CA GLN A 22 -15.52 -10.96 -12.42
C GLN A 22 -14.89 -10.57 -13.75
N TYR A 23 -15.70 -10.02 -14.67
CA TYR A 23 -15.22 -9.45 -15.92
C TYR A 23 -14.24 -8.29 -15.66
N LEU A 24 -14.61 -7.34 -14.80
CA LEU A 24 -13.73 -6.21 -14.46
C LEU A 24 -12.38 -6.68 -13.89
N ALA A 25 -12.37 -7.69 -13.02
CA ALA A 25 -11.13 -8.28 -12.52
C ALA A 25 -10.30 -8.93 -13.64
N SER A 26 -10.95 -9.67 -14.56
CA SER A 26 -10.27 -10.37 -15.66
C SER A 26 -9.55 -9.43 -16.63
N VAL A 27 -10.12 -8.24 -16.87
CA VAL A 27 -9.53 -7.21 -17.73
C VAL A 27 -8.67 -6.21 -16.98
N LYS A 28 -8.42 -6.43 -15.67
CA LYS A 28 -7.74 -5.50 -14.77
C LYS A 28 -8.33 -4.08 -14.81
N GLY A 29 -9.66 -4.01 -14.91
CA GLY A 29 -10.42 -2.77 -15.00
C GLY A 29 -10.54 -2.01 -13.67
N THR A 30 -11.38 -0.99 -13.71
CA THR A 30 -11.72 -0.13 -12.57
C THR A 30 -13.23 -0.04 -12.42
N LEU A 31 -13.71 0.20 -11.20
CA LEU A 31 -15.10 0.46 -10.89
C LEU A 31 -15.25 1.84 -10.24
N ASP A 32 -16.22 2.63 -10.71
CA ASP A 32 -16.62 3.85 -10.03
C ASP A 32 -17.43 3.53 -8.76
N VAL A 33 -16.96 4.03 -7.62
CA VAL A 33 -17.60 3.81 -6.31
C VAL A 33 -17.97 5.14 -5.65
N PRO A 34 -19.06 5.19 -4.86
CA PRO A 34 -19.50 6.43 -4.22
C PRO A 34 -18.65 6.84 -3.01
N HIS A 35 -18.00 5.87 -2.36
CA HIS A 35 -17.15 6.08 -1.19
C HIS A 35 -15.89 5.24 -1.29
N ARG A 36 -14.77 5.79 -0.84
CA ARG A 36 -13.48 5.09 -0.76
C ARG A 36 -12.92 5.15 0.64
N LEU A 37 -12.18 4.11 1.00
CA LEU A 37 -11.48 4.06 2.27
C LEU A 37 -10.18 4.85 2.15
N THR A 38 -9.97 5.82 3.04
CA THR A 38 -8.76 6.64 3.09
C THR A 38 -8.08 6.50 4.45
N SER A 39 -6.75 6.51 4.49
CA SER A 39 -5.99 6.60 5.74
C SER A 39 -5.87 8.06 6.19
N ASP A 40 -6.02 8.31 7.48
CA ASP A 40 -5.70 9.62 8.05
C ASP A 40 -4.19 9.71 8.27
N GLY A 41 -3.53 10.64 7.58
CA GLY A 41 -2.08 10.82 7.59
C GLY A 41 -1.56 11.72 8.72
N ALA A 42 -2.46 12.39 9.44
CA ALA A 42 -2.09 13.38 10.45
C ALA A 42 -1.73 12.75 11.81
N ASP A 43 -2.38 11.65 12.18
CA ASP A 43 -2.23 11.04 13.51
C ASP A 43 -1.50 9.69 13.47
N ALA A 44 -0.65 9.47 14.47
CA ALA A 44 0.08 8.22 14.70
C ALA A 44 -0.81 6.98 14.91
N SER A 45 -2.15 7.13 14.83
CA SER A 45 -3.16 6.10 15.09
C SER A 45 -3.41 5.15 13.92
N GLY A 46 -2.98 5.48 12.69
CA GLY A 46 -3.20 4.62 11.52
C GLY A 46 -4.69 4.42 11.19
N ALA A 47 -5.51 5.42 11.52
CA ALA A 47 -6.94 5.41 11.30
C ALA A 47 -7.31 5.31 9.81
N ALA A 48 -8.38 4.59 9.50
CA ALA A 48 -9.00 4.60 8.18
C ALA A 48 -10.48 4.98 8.29
N ARG A 49 -10.96 5.74 7.32
CA ARG A 49 -12.35 6.22 7.26
C ARG A 49 -12.90 6.15 5.85
N TRP A 50 -14.21 5.95 5.74
CA TRP A 50 -14.93 6.08 4.48
C TRP A 50 -15.14 7.56 4.16
N VAL A 51 -14.75 7.98 2.97
CA VAL A 51 -14.91 9.34 2.45
C VAL A 51 -15.66 9.27 1.12
N ALA A 52 -16.53 10.25 0.86
CA ALA A 52 -17.21 10.37 -0.43
C ALA A 52 -16.18 10.57 -1.55
N ALA A 53 -16.32 9.82 -2.63
CA ALA A 53 -15.50 10.00 -3.82
C ALA A 53 -16.10 11.11 -4.68
N ASP A 54 -15.56 12.32 -4.55
CA ASP A 54 -16.03 13.52 -5.24
C ASP A 54 -15.45 13.67 -6.66
N GLY A 55 -14.50 12.82 -7.03
CA GLY A 55 -13.78 12.88 -8.30
C GLY A 55 -12.77 14.03 -8.40
N VAL A 56 -12.60 14.81 -7.32
CA VAL A 56 -11.71 15.98 -7.26
C VAL A 56 -10.62 15.76 -6.22
N LYS A 57 -10.99 15.54 -4.97
CA LYS A 57 -10.07 15.23 -3.85
C LYS A 57 -9.89 13.74 -3.67
N VAL A 58 -10.90 12.94 -4.00
CA VAL A 58 -10.82 11.49 -3.95
C VAL A 58 -11.39 10.96 -5.26
N GLY A 59 -10.55 10.31 -6.06
CA GLY A 59 -10.96 9.74 -7.34
C GLY A 59 -12.09 8.73 -7.16
N THR A 60 -12.96 8.57 -8.14
CA THR A 60 -14.10 7.62 -8.08
C THR A 60 -13.71 6.19 -8.42
N LYS A 61 -12.61 6.00 -9.16
CA LYS A 61 -12.23 4.73 -9.75
C LYS A 61 -11.37 3.89 -8.81
N VAL A 62 -11.87 2.72 -8.43
CA VAL A 62 -11.13 1.71 -7.67
C VAL A 62 -10.74 0.55 -8.59
N ARG A 63 -9.51 0.05 -8.48
CA ARG A 63 -9.01 -1.06 -9.28
C ARG A 63 -9.66 -2.37 -8.84
N VAL A 64 -10.19 -3.14 -9.80
CA VAL A 64 -10.78 -4.46 -9.54
C VAL A 64 -9.80 -5.54 -9.95
N ARG A 65 -9.44 -6.44 -9.02
CA ARG A 65 -8.45 -7.51 -9.23
C ARG A 65 -8.96 -8.83 -8.66
N THR A 66 -8.31 -9.92 -9.01
CA THR A 66 -8.60 -11.27 -8.48
C THR A 66 -7.33 -11.88 -7.92
N PHE A 67 -7.48 -12.83 -7.01
CA PHE A 67 -6.39 -13.71 -6.65
C PHE A 67 -5.97 -14.60 -7.83
N THR A 68 -4.69 -14.97 -7.86
CA THR A 68 -4.13 -15.98 -8.76
C THR A 68 -3.79 -17.22 -7.96
N TYR A 69 -4.21 -18.40 -8.42
CA TYR A 69 -3.88 -19.65 -7.75
C TYR A 69 -2.43 -20.06 -8.03
N ASN A 70 -1.66 -20.29 -6.97
CA ASN A 70 -0.33 -20.84 -6.99
C ASN A 70 -0.38 -22.33 -6.63
N ALA A 71 -0.29 -23.18 -7.65
CA ALA A 71 -0.36 -24.64 -7.50
C ALA A 71 0.86 -25.25 -6.78
N LEU A 72 2.01 -24.56 -6.73
CA LEU A 72 3.19 -25.06 -6.01
C LEU A 72 2.98 -24.99 -4.49
N ASN A 73 2.32 -23.93 -4.04
CA ASN A 73 2.11 -23.63 -2.63
C ASN A 73 0.68 -23.94 -2.16
N ASN A 74 -0.19 -24.39 -3.07
CA ASN A 74 -1.63 -24.56 -2.83
C ASN A 74 -2.27 -23.31 -2.20
N SER A 75 -1.84 -22.13 -2.63
CA SER A 75 -2.27 -20.84 -2.09
C SER A 75 -2.87 -19.97 -3.20
N TYR A 76 -3.67 -18.99 -2.80
CA TYR A 76 -4.12 -17.92 -3.66
C TYR A 76 -3.33 -16.67 -3.33
N GLU A 77 -2.76 -16.04 -4.34
CA GLU A 77 -1.83 -14.93 -4.21
C GLU A 77 -2.39 -13.71 -4.94
N PHE A 78 -2.35 -12.56 -4.28
CA PHE A 78 -2.58 -11.28 -4.92
C PHE A 78 -1.27 -10.51 -4.96
N ILE A 79 -0.85 -10.18 -6.19
CA ILE A 79 0.30 -9.33 -6.46
C ILE A 79 -0.23 -7.95 -6.81
N ARG A 80 0.19 -6.93 -6.07
CA ARG A 80 -0.17 -5.54 -6.31
C ARG A 80 0.34 -5.10 -7.68
N ASP A 81 -0.37 -4.21 -8.35
CA ASP A 81 0.06 -3.70 -9.65
C ASP A 81 1.47 -3.06 -9.54
N GLY A 82 2.40 -3.49 -10.39
CA GLY A 82 3.78 -3.01 -10.41
C GLY A 82 4.73 -3.73 -9.44
N GLU A 83 4.24 -4.67 -8.63
CA GLU A 83 5.07 -5.52 -7.77
C GLU A 83 5.31 -6.90 -8.41
N SER A 84 6.34 -7.61 -7.93
CA SER A 84 6.69 -8.98 -8.36
C SER A 84 6.48 -10.02 -7.26
N THR A 85 6.26 -9.58 -6.02
CA THR A 85 6.03 -10.44 -4.86
C THR A 85 4.57 -10.34 -4.40
N PRO A 86 3.95 -11.43 -3.91
CA PRO A 86 2.59 -11.38 -3.38
C PRO A 86 2.46 -10.42 -2.20
N ALA A 87 1.51 -9.51 -2.29
CA ALA A 87 1.15 -8.59 -1.22
C ALA A 87 0.19 -9.25 -0.22
N LEU A 88 -0.71 -10.12 -0.70
CA LEU A 88 -1.58 -10.95 0.11
C LEU A 88 -1.47 -12.41 -0.34
N ILE A 89 -1.43 -13.31 0.64
CA ILE A 89 -1.45 -14.76 0.44
C ILE A 89 -2.60 -15.32 1.26
N TRP A 90 -3.50 -16.04 0.61
CA TRP A 90 -4.55 -16.80 1.26
C TRP A 90 -4.31 -18.29 1.08
N THR A 91 -4.30 -19.03 2.19
CA THR A 91 -4.20 -20.48 2.19
C THR A 91 -5.55 -21.07 2.58
N PRO A 92 -6.20 -21.86 1.71
CA PRO A 92 -7.48 -22.51 2.03
C PRO A 92 -7.35 -23.41 3.27
N ILE A 93 -8.32 -23.31 4.19
CA ILE A 93 -8.42 -24.23 5.34
C ILE A 93 -8.96 -25.61 4.90
N ALA A 94 -9.77 -25.63 3.84
CA ALA A 94 -10.20 -26.84 3.14
C ALA A 94 -9.54 -26.88 1.76
N GLN A 95 -8.70 -27.88 1.52
CA GLN A 95 -8.11 -28.12 0.20
C GLN A 95 -9.21 -28.59 -0.76
N PRO A 96 -9.15 -28.22 -2.06
CA PRO A 96 -9.99 -28.85 -3.08
C PRO A 96 -9.88 -30.37 -2.95
N ALA A 97 -11.00 -31.09 -3.01
CA ALA A 97 -11.00 -32.52 -2.77
C ALA A 97 -10.19 -33.25 -3.85
N ASP A 98 -8.97 -33.68 -3.52
CA ASP A 98 -8.43 -34.88 -4.11
C ASP A 98 -9.44 -35.99 -3.79
N SER A 99 -9.83 -36.81 -4.77
CA SER A 99 -10.82 -37.88 -4.62
C SER A 99 -10.31 -39.02 -3.71
N SER A 100 -10.01 -38.70 -2.45
CA SER A 100 -9.44 -39.57 -1.43
C SER A 100 -10.38 -39.66 -0.24
N THR A 101 -10.74 -40.89 0.12
CA THR A 101 -11.60 -41.23 1.26
C THR A 101 -10.85 -41.24 2.60
N SER A 102 -9.85 -40.37 2.77
CA SER A 102 -9.06 -40.27 4.01
C SER A 102 -9.40 -38.97 4.73
N SER A 103 -9.74 -39.05 6.02
CA SER A 103 -9.95 -37.87 6.87
C SER A 103 -8.76 -36.91 6.75
N PRO A 104 -8.99 -35.59 6.56
CA PRO A 104 -7.88 -34.66 6.43
C PRO A 104 -7.02 -34.69 7.70
N ALA A 105 -5.70 -34.70 7.52
CA ALA A 105 -4.79 -34.32 8.59
C ALA A 105 -5.19 -32.92 9.06
N GLY A 106 -5.20 -32.71 10.38
CA GLY A 106 -5.76 -31.50 11.00
C GLY A 106 -5.27 -30.18 10.40
N PRO A 107 -6.01 -29.07 10.63
CA PRO A 107 -5.74 -27.79 9.99
C PRO A 107 -4.26 -27.41 10.11
N PRO A 108 -3.61 -26.94 9.03
CA PRO A 108 -2.23 -26.46 9.13
C PRO A 108 -2.15 -25.36 10.19
N ALA A 109 -1.08 -25.36 10.98
CA ALA A 109 -0.88 -24.36 12.02
C ALA A 109 -0.81 -22.97 11.36
N LEU A 110 -1.84 -22.15 11.59
CA LEU A 110 -1.87 -20.77 11.14
C LEU A 110 -0.72 -20.00 11.79
N PRO A 111 -0.03 -19.09 11.07
CA PRO A 111 0.85 -18.12 11.70
C PRO A 111 0.06 -17.38 12.79
N LYS A 112 0.63 -17.24 14.00
CA LYS A 112 0.03 -16.39 15.04
C LYS A 112 0.01 -14.95 14.53
N ASP A 113 -1.15 -14.46 14.16
CA ASP A 113 -1.37 -13.04 13.91
C ASP A 113 -1.32 -12.30 15.26
N PRO A 114 -0.38 -11.37 15.48
CA PRO A 114 -0.35 -10.55 16.68
C PRO A 114 -1.47 -9.50 16.73
N GLY A 115 -2.28 -9.36 15.66
CA GLY A 115 -3.54 -8.60 15.58
C GLY A 115 -3.64 -7.37 16.49
N ASN A 116 -3.35 -6.18 15.95
CA ASN A 116 -3.58 -4.93 16.69
C ASN A 116 -5.08 -4.77 17.01
N VAL A 117 -5.39 -4.29 18.23
CA VAL A 117 -6.76 -3.96 18.63
C VAL A 117 -7.27 -2.80 17.76
N VAL A 118 -8.35 -3.03 17.03
CA VAL A 118 -9.04 -2.01 16.23
C VAL A 118 -10.09 -1.33 17.10
N THR A 119 -9.92 -0.04 17.38
CA THR A 119 -10.91 0.76 18.12
C THR A 119 -11.55 1.81 17.20
N PRO A 120 -12.88 1.80 17.01
CA PRO A 120 -13.56 2.88 16.30
C PRO A 120 -13.45 4.18 17.13
N PHE A 121 -13.26 5.31 16.45
CA PHE A 121 -13.33 6.63 17.07
C PHE A 121 -14.06 7.61 16.14
N VAL A 122 -14.57 8.70 16.71
CA VAL A 122 -15.19 9.79 15.95
C VAL A 122 -14.09 10.82 15.64
N PRO A 123 -13.78 11.10 14.36
CA PRO A 123 -12.73 12.04 14.01
C PRO A 123 -13.12 13.48 14.37
N GLU A 124 -12.17 14.25 14.89
CA GLU A 124 -12.30 15.69 15.08
C GLU A 124 -12.17 16.40 13.71
N LEU A 125 -12.89 17.52 13.52
CA LEU A 125 -12.98 18.20 12.22
C LEU A 125 -11.68 18.96 11.93
N GLU A 126 -10.72 18.34 11.22
CA GLU A 126 -9.50 19.05 10.85
C GLU A 126 -9.69 19.98 9.64
N ALA A 127 -9.17 21.20 9.79
CA ALA A 127 -8.97 22.14 8.71
C ALA A 127 -7.56 21.92 8.13
N TYR A 128 -7.45 22.01 6.79
CA TYR A 128 -6.26 21.92 5.93
C TYR A 128 -6.03 20.55 5.26
N PRO A 129 -6.29 20.42 3.94
CA PRO A 129 -5.78 19.29 3.19
C PRO A 129 -4.26 19.44 3.03
N ALA A 130 -3.50 18.52 3.63
CA ALA A 130 -2.13 18.28 3.21
C ALA A 130 -2.17 17.67 1.80
N ILE A 131 -1.43 18.26 0.86
CA ILE A 131 -1.30 17.76 -0.52
C ILE A 131 -0.43 16.50 -0.47
N ASP A 132 -0.98 15.38 -0.01
CA ASP A 132 -0.30 14.09 0.00
C ASP A 132 -1.25 13.03 -0.58
N ARG A 133 -1.10 12.82 -1.89
CA ARG A 133 -1.67 11.71 -2.67
C ARG A 133 -3.21 11.55 -2.51
N ASP A 134 -3.94 12.39 -3.22
CA ASP A 134 -5.41 12.39 -3.33
C ASP A 134 -6.05 11.07 -3.85
N ASP A 135 -5.22 10.10 -4.28
CA ASP A 135 -5.70 8.78 -4.74
C ASP A 135 -5.21 7.67 -3.79
N PRO A 136 -6.11 7.08 -2.98
CA PRO A 136 -5.76 6.00 -2.07
C PRO A 136 -5.33 4.76 -2.86
N ASP A 137 -4.33 4.04 -2.33
CA ASP A 137 -3.88 2.80 -2.95
C ASP A 137 -4.75 1.63 -2.52
N ASP A 138 -5.93 1.57 -3.14
CA ASP A 138 -6.98 0.63 -2.82
C ASP A 138 -7.34 -0.28 -4.01
N TYR A 139 -8.00 -1.37 -3.66
CA TYR A 139 -8.43 -2.42 -4.58
C TYR A 139 -9.76 -3.02 -4.14
N ILE A 140 -10.59 -3.38 -5.10
CA ILE A 140 -11.63 -4.38 -4.91
C ILE A 140 -11.02 -5.72 -5.31
N LEU A 141 -10.90 -6.64 -4.35
CA LEU A 141 -10.48 -8.01 -4.60
C LEU A 141 -11.68 -8.93 -4.72
N ILE A 142 -11.74 -9.61 -5.86
CA ILE A 142 -12.70 -10.65 -6.15
C ILE A 142 -12.09 -11.98 -5.70
N SER A 143 -12.83 -12.63 -4.80
CA SER A 143 -12.47 -13.93 -4.27
C SER A 143 -12.74 -15.01 -5.32
N PRO A 144 -11.90 -16.06 -5.40
CA PRO A 144 -12.16 -17.19 -6.29
C PRO A 144 -13.55 -17.79 -6.00
N ILE A 145 -14.32 -18.13 -7.04
CA ILE A 145 -15.73 -18.56 -6.94
C ILE A 145 -15.90 -19.75 -5.97
N ASP A 146 -14.95 -20.66 -5.92
CA ASP A 146 -15.00 -21.87 -5.08
C ASP A 146 -14.30 -21.72 -3.71
N SER A 147 -13.83 -20.52 -3.37
CA SER A 147 -13.08 -20.29 -2.12
C SER A 147 -13.96 -20.16 -0.88
N GLY A 148 -15.26 -19.87 -1.05
CA GLY A 148 -16.15 -19.51 0.06
C GLY A 148 -15.82 -18.18 0.74
N LEU A 149 -14.87 -17.41 0.21
CA LEU A 149 -14.50 -16.09 0.74
C LEU A 149 -15.39 -14.98 0.17
N PRO A 150 -15.75 -13.96 0.97
CA PRO A 150 -16.41 -12.77 0.45
C PRO A 150 -15.44 -11.93 -0.40
N ASN A 151 -15.97 -11.23 -1.40
CA ASN A 151 -15.21 -10.17 -2.06
C ASN A 151 -14.86 -9.07 -1.06
N SER A 152 -13.68 -8.48 -1.20
CA SER A 152 -13.13 -7.56 -0.20
C SER A 152 -12.70 -6.24 -0.81
N TYR A 153 -12.90 -5.15 -0.07
CA TYR A 153 -12.27 -3.86 -0.33
C TYR A 153 -10.98 -3.78 0.48
N LEU A 154 -9.86 -3.49 -0.18
CA LEU A 154 -8.56 -3.36 0.45
C LEU A 154 -8.06 -1.93 0.35
N LEU A 155 -7.47 -1.43 1.43
CA LEU A 155 -6.64 -0.24 1.46
C LEU A 155 -5.23 -0.62 1.92
N PHE A 156 -4.23 -0.31 1.09
CA PHE A 156 -2.85 -0.38 1.50
C PHE A 156 -2.46 0.91 2.23
N LYS A 157 -1.74 0.78 3.33
CA LYS A 157 -1.11 1.92 3.98
C LYS A 157 -0.13 2.61 3.03
N ASP A 158 -0.02 3.93 3.08
CA ASP A 158 0.97 4.69 2.30
C ASP A 158 2.38 4.14 2.57
N PRO A 159 3.11 3.66 1.55
CA PRO A 159 4.49 3.21 1.67
C PRO A 159 5.41 4.22 2.38
N ARG A 160 5.15 5.54 2.27
CA ARG A 160 5.93 6.59 2.94
C ARG A 160 5.77 6.61 4.45
N SER A 161 4.71 5.99 4.98
CA SER A 161 4.44 5.90 6.41
C SER A 161 4.86 4.56 7.02
N ILE A 162 5.61 3.75 6.26
CA ILE A 162 6.08 2.42 6.65
C ILE A 162 7.61 2.46 6.83
N PRO A 163 8.15 1.74 7.83
CA PRO A 163 9.60 1.66 8.00
C PRO A 163 10.30 1.04 6.80
N GLY A 164 11.44 1.63 6.41
CA GLY A 164 12.25 1.20 5.28
C GLY A 164 13.74 1.32 5.55
N VAL A 165 14.55 0.75 4.66
CA VAL A 165 16.00 0.92 4.66
C VAL A 165 16.39 1.78 3.48
N ALA A 166 17.15 2.85 3.71
CA ALA A 166 17.60 3.74 2.66
C ALA A 166 18.55 3.00 1.70
N SER A 167 18.34 3.20 0.41
CA SER A 167 19.09 2.59 -0.68
C SER A 167 19.37 3.61 -1.79
N GLY A 168 20.19 3.24 -2.76
CA GLY A 168 20.60 4.11 -3.87
C GLY A 168 22.01 4.68 -3.70
N TYR A 169 22.63 5.03 -4.83
CA TYR A 169 24.01 5.51 -4.89
C TYR A 169 24.15 7.03 -5.00
N GLY A 170 23.04 7.73 -5.25
CA GLY A 170 23.09 9.14 -5.60
C GLY A 170 23.85 9.38 -6.90
N GLU A 171 24.12 10.65 -7.19
CA GLU A 171 24.93 11.06 -8.33
C GLU A 171 26.05 12.02 -7.89
N ALA A 172 27.16 11.98 -8.62
CA ALA A 172 28.23 12.94 -8.41
C ALA A 172 27.74 14.33 -8.84
N VAL A 173 27.90 15.31 -7.97
CA VAL A 173 27.53 16.69 -8.27
C VAL A 173 28.76 17.46 -8.68
N THR A 174 28.68 18.10 -9.85
CA THR A 174 29.73 19.01 -10.34
C THR A 174 29.20 20.44 -10.29
N GLY A 175 29.86 21.31 -9.53
CA GLY A 175 29.45 22.72 -9.38
C GLY A 175 28.35 22.92 -8.34
N VAL A 176 27.54 23.97 -8.50
CA VAL A 176 26.48 24.33 -7.54
C VAL A 176 25.35 23.30 -7.59
N TRP A 177 25.12 22.62 -6.48
CA TRP A 177 24.12 21.56 -6.37
C TRP A 177 22.69 22.06 -6.46
N LEU A 178 22.35 23.15 -5.77
CA LEU A 178 21.02 23.78 -5.77
C LEU A 178 21.01 25.08 -6.57
N GLY A 179 21.36 24.99 -7.85
CA GLY A 179 21.39 26.13 -8.79
C GLY A 179 20.15 26.22 -9.69
N ASP A 180 20.19 27.14 -10.66
CA ASP A 180 19.07 27.38 -11.59
C ASP A 180 18.74 26.19 -12.48
N ARG A 181 19.76 25.43 -12.93
CA ARG A 181 19.56 24.22 -13.74
C ARG A 181 18.76 23.16 -12.97
N THR A 182 19.12 22.92 -11.71
CA THR A 182 18.44 21.95 -10.85
C THR A 182 17.04 22.39 -10.41
N ARG A 183 16.71 23.68 -10.45
CA ARG A 183 15.33 24.15 -10.23
C ARG A 183 14.40 23.75 -11.37
N ALA A 184 14.91 23.63 -12.59
CA ALA A 184 14.13 23.24 -13.77
C ALA A 184 14.07 21.71 -13.96
N GLU A 185 15.19 21.02 -13.73
CA GLU A 185 15.34 19.59 -14.04
C GLU A 185 15.19 18.68 -12.80
N GLY A 186 15.24 19.26 -11.60
CA GLY A 186 15.40 18.52 -10.35
C GLY A 186 16.88 18.30 -10.00
N ALA A 187 17.17 18.10 -8.72
CA ALA A 187 18.50 17.78 -8.22
C ALA A 187 18.54 16.33 -7.71
N SER A 188 19.48 15.54 -8.22
CA SER A 188 19.80 14.22 -7.68
C SER A 188 20.43 14.34 -6.28
N ILE A 189 20.24 13.32 -5.43
CA ILE A 189 20.93 13.25 -4.14
C ILE A 189 22.44 13.07 -4.38
N PRO A 190 23.32 13.88 -3.76
CA PRO A 190 24.76 13.74 -3.94
C PRO A 190 25.27 12.39 -3.42
N THR A 191 26.25 11.79 -4.11
CA THR A 191 26.80 10.47 -3.73
C THR A 191 27.26 10.41 -2.28
N HIS A 192 27.98 11.42 -1.79
CA HIS A 192 28.48 11.44 -0.41
C HIS A 192 27.35 11.55 0.63
N ILE A 193 26.21 12.18 0.30
CA ILE A 193 25.01 12.19 1.15
C ILE A 193 24.33 10.81 1.11
N ALA A 194 24.22 10.21 -0.07
CA ALA A 194 23.65 8.88 -0.22
C ALA A 194 24.45 7.84 0.59
N ASP A 195 25.79 7.92 0.57
CA ASP A 195 26.68 7.03 1.34
C ASP A 195 26.43 7.12 2.86
N GLN A 196 26.14 8.32 3.39
CA GLN A 196 25.84 8.51 4.82
C GLN A 196 24.47 7.94 5.24
N LEU A 197 23.55 7.80 4.29
CA LEU A 197 22.18 7.35 4.55
C LEU A 197 21.99 5.86 4.22
N ARG A 198 22.75 5.33 3.24
CA ARG A 198 22.59 3.97 2.72
C ARG A 198 22.69 2.93 3.82
N GLY A 199 21.77 1.96 3.79
CA GLY A 199 21.72 0.86 4.76
C GLY A 199 21.14 1.25 6.12
N ARG A 200 20.87 2.54 6.39
CA ARG A 200 20.21 2.98 7.62
C ARG A 200 18.71 2.73 7.55
N ARG A 201 18.12 2.30 8.67
CA ARG A 201 16.69 2.08 8.81
C ARG A 201 15.99 3.34 9.29
N PHE A 202 14.88 3.68 8.66
CA PHE A 202 13.99 4.79 9.02
C PHE A 202 12.60 4.26 9.34
N GLY A 203 11.88 4.94 10.24
CA GLY A 203 10.50 4.57 10.62
C GLY A 203 9.46 4.98 9.58
N ASP A 204 9.76 6.02 8.80
CA ASP A 204 8.92 6.60 7.75
C ASP A 204 9.79 7.47 6.83
N PHE A 205 9.19 7.94 5.73
CA PHE A 205 9.83 8.80 4.75
C PHE A 205 10.12 10.20 5.30
N ALA A 206 9.30 10.72 6.23
CA ALA A 206 9.54 12.03 6.84
C ALA A 206 10.86 12.06 7.63
N SER A 207 11.16 10.97 8.33
CA SER A 207 12.41 10.75 9.06
C SER A 207 13.60 10.63 8.12
N LEU A 208 13.45 9.92 6.99
CA LEU A 208 14.48 9.87 5.93
C LEU A 208 14.73 11.26 5.35
N ARG A 209 13.67 11.99 4.98
CA ARG A 209 13.75 13.35 4.44
C ARG A 209 14.45 14.29 5.42
N LYS A 210 14.09 14.24 6.70
CA LYS A 210 14.74 15.02 7.77
C LYS A 210 16.23 14.70 7.87
N ALA A 211 16.59 13.42 7.91
CA ALA A 211 18.00 13.00 7.98
C ALA A 211 18.80 13.42 6.74
N THR A 212 18.17 13.41 5.57
CA THR A 212 18.78 13.89 4.32
C THR A 212 19.14 15.37 4.42
N TRP A 213 18.21 16.21 4.87
CA TRP A 213 18.48 17.64 5.03
C TRP A 213 19.50 17.97 6.11
N ILE A 214 19.55 17.18 7.19
CA ILE A 214 20.61 17.32 8.21
C ILE A 214 21.98 17.02 7.59
N ALA A 215 22.12 15.89 6.88
CA ALA A 215 23.38 15.52 6.23
C ALA A 215 23.84 16.57 5.21
N VAL A 216 22.90 17.17 4.46
CA VAL A 216 23.17 18.28 3.54
C VAL A 216 23.64 19.53 4.27
N ALA A 217 23.00 19.88 5.38
CA ALA A 217 23.34 21.07 6.16
C ALA A 217 24.72 20.96 6.82
N ASP A 218 25.11 19.74 7.20
CA ASP A 218 26.42 19.45 7.78
C ASP A 218 27.53 19.35 6.70
N ASP A 219 27.18 19.35 5.42
CA ASP A 219 28.13 19.24 4.32
C ASP A 219 28.66 20.62 3.86
N PRO A 220 29.97 20.91 4.02
CA PRO A 220 30.54 22.21 3.68
C PRO A 220 30.69 22.44 2.16
N GLU A 221 30.60 21.41 1.33
CA GLU A 221 30.65 21.54 -0.13
C GLU A 221 29.27 21.91 -0.70
N LEU A 222 28.19 21.39 -0.09
CA LEU A 222 26.81 21.67 -0.52
C LEU A 222 26.24 22.98 0.03
N GLY A 223 26.78 23.49 1.14
CA GLY A 223 26.35 24.77 1.74
C GLY A 223 26.77 26.02 0.98
N LYS A 224 27.52 25.88 -0.12
CA LYS A 224 27.94 27.00 -0.98
C LYS A 224 26.81 27.36 -1.95
N LEU A 225 25.99 28.33 -1.56
CA LEU A 225 24.97 28.96 -2.40
C LEU A 225 25.60 29.89 -3.45
#